data_AF-A0A1M3MYH1-F1
#
_entry.id   AF-A0A1M3MYH1-F1
#
_cell.length_a   1.000
_cell.length_b   1.000
_cell.length_c   1.000
_cell.angle_alpha   90.00
_cell.angle_beta   90.00
_cell.angle_gamma   90.00
#
_symmetry.space_group_name_H-M   'P 1'
#
loop_
_entity.id
_entity.type
_entity.pdbx_description
1 polymer ?
#
loop_
_entity_poly.entity_id
_entity_poly.type
_entity_poly.pdbx_seq_one_letter_code
_entity_poly.pdbx_strand_id
1 'polypeptide(L)'
;MAAAGCKRERAHEGGSGSTTTRSAEVRLMTESATARMADARCNRELDCTHVRAGQAAATLEGCRSRTGSELSRSLNPEACPRGIDQAQLVQCVAALEHSSCVDPIGALIEYEDCKMSKLCLAGEGP
;
A
#
# COMPACT_ATOMS: atom_id res chain seq x y z
N MET A 1 -24.36 54.47 -21.42
CA MET A 1 -24.50 53.02 -21.23
C MET A 1 -23.13 52.46 -20.87
N ALA A 2 -23.08 51.63 -19.83
CA ALA A 2 -21.88 51.30 -19.06
C ALA A 2 -21.24 49.96 -19.46
N ALA A 3 -19.92 49.88 -19.22
CA ALA A 3 -19.08 48.71 -18.90
C ALA A 3 -18.98 47.57 -19.96
N ALA A 4 -17.89 46.80 -20.09
CA ALA A 4 -16.79 46.54 -19.17
C ALA A 4 -15.53 46.12 -19.96
N GLY A 5 -14.36 46.58 -19.50
CA GLY A 5 -13.07 46.13 -19.98
C GLY A 5 -12.73 44.71 -19.52
N CYS A 6 -12.16 43.91 -20.42
CA CYS A 6 -11.56 42.62 -20.07
C CYS A 6 -10.21 42.85 -19.40
N LYS A 7 -10.20 43.09 -18.08
CA LYS A 7 -9.03 42.87 -17.23
C LYS A 7 -9.23 41.57 -16.48
N ARG A 8 -8.49 40.53 -16.85
CA ARG A 8 -8.23 39.38 -15.99
C ARG A 8 -6.74 39.13 -15.95
N GLU A 9 -6.08 39.95 -15.15
CA GLU A 9 -4.84 39.60 -14.48
C GLU A 9 -5.15 38.37 -13.60
N ARG A 10 -4.58 37.22 -13.95
CA ARG A 10 -4.35 36.15 -12.98
C ARG A 10 -2.86 36.20 -12.65
N ALA A 11 -2.54 37.08 -11.71
CA ALA A 11 -1.45 36.82 -10.79
C ALA A 11 -1.73 35.46 -10.12
N HIS A 12 -0.89 34.48 -10.37
CA HIS A 12 -0.65 33.40 -9.43
C HIS A 12 0.85 33.18 -9.33
N GLU A 13 1.53 34.22 -8.85
CA GLU A 13 2.70 34.03 -8.02
C GLU A 13 2.19 33.53 -6.66
N GLY A 14 1.96 32.23 -6.59
CA GLY A 14 1.71 31.48 -5.36
C GLY A 14 2.85 30.48 -5.22
N GLY A 15 3.84 30.83 -4.40
CA GLY A 15 4.98 29.98 -4.12
C GLY A 15 4.59 28.62 -3.50
N SER A 16 5.50 27.66 -3.65
CA SER A 16 5.56 26.40 -2.91
C SER A 16 4.47 25.36 -3.19
N GLY A 17 4.34 24.96 -4.46
CA GLY A 17 3.50 23.83 -4.87
C GLY A 17 4.18 22.43 -4.86
N SER A 18 5.28 22.23 -4.13
CA SER A 18 6.03 20.95 -4.20
C SER A 18 5.61 19.91 -3.16
N THR A 19 4.89 20.30 -2.11
CA THR A 19 4.51 19.39 -1.02
C THR A 19 3.22 18.61 -1.31
N THR A 20 2.26 19.16 -2.05
CA THR A 20 0.95 18.53 -2.25
C THR A 20 1.01 17.32 -3.19
N THR A 21 1.74 17.43 -4.30
CA THR A 21 1.86 16.35 -5.30
C THR A 21 2.58 15.14 -4.72
N ARG A 22 3.71 15.36 -4.04
CA ARG A 22 4.51 14.29 -3.44
C ARG A 22 3.73 13.51 -2.37
N SER A 23 2.94 14.23 -1.56
CA SER A 23 2.11 13.61 -0.51
C SER A 23 1.00 12.75 -1.10
N ALA A 24 0.40 13.17 -2.21
CA ALA A 24 -0.62 12.41 -2.92
C ALA A 24 -0.01 11.17 -3.61
N GLU A 25 1.16 11.31 -4.23
CA GLU A 25 1.90 10.20 -4.84
C GLU A 25 2.27 9.13 -3.81
N VAL A 26 2.80 9.53 -2.65
CA VAL A 26 3.12 8.59 -1.56
C VAL A 26 1.88 7.85 -1.08
N ARG A 27 0.74 8.54 -0.94
CA ARG A 27 -0.53 7.90 -0.57
C ARG A 27 -0.96 6.85 -1.59
N LEU A 28 -0.95 7.19 -2.88
CA LEU A 28 -1.31 6.27 -3.96
C LEU A 28 -0.36 5.05 -4.03
N MET A 29 0.93 5.25 -3.81
CA MET A 29 1.91 4.17 -3.71
C MET A 29 1.63 3.24 -2.53
N THR A 30 1.27 3.80 -1.38
CA THR A 30 0.93 3.04 -0.18
C THR A 30 -0.38 2.26 -0.34
N GLU A 31 -1.40 2.86 -0.92
CA GLU A 31 -2.68 2.21 -1.21
C GLU A 31 -2.51 1.06 -2.22
N SER A 32 -1.77 1.30 -3.30
CA SER A 32 -1.49 0.27 -4.30
C SER A 32 -0.61 -0.87 -3.73
N ALA A 33 0.39 -0.57 -2.91
CA ALA A 33 1.17 -1.57 -2.20
C ALA A 33 0.30 -2.45 -1.30
N THR A 34 -0.55 -1.81 -0.50
CA THR A 34 -1.49 -2.49 0.40
C THR A 34 -2.44 -3.41 -0.35
N ALA A 35 -2.99 -2.96 -1.48
CA ALA A 35 -3.88 -3.77 -2.31
C ALA A 35 -3.17 -5.00 -2.87
N ARG A 36 -1.95 -4.85 -3.41
CA ARG A 36 -1.18 -5.97 -3.98
C ARG A 36 -0.81 -7.02 -2.94
N MET A 37 -0.39 -6.57 -1.76
CA MET A 37 -0.06 -7.47 -0.65
C MET A 37 -1.30 -8.21 -0.13
N ALA A 38 -2.43 -7.50 -0.02
CA ALA A 38 -3.70 -8.11 0.36
C ALA A 38 -4.17 -9.16 -0.66
N ASP A 39 -4.04 -8.86 -1.96
CA ASP A 39 -4.36 -9.81 -3.02
C ASP A 39 -3.50 -11.07 -2.95
N ALA A 40 -2.17 -10.92 -2.86
CA ALA A 40 -1.24 -12.04 -2.78
C ALA A 40 -1.53 -12.95 -1.58
N ARG A 41 -1.70 -12.37 -0.38
CA ARG A 41 -2.05 -13.12 0.83
C ARG A 41 -3.39 -13.83 0.69
N CYS A 42 -4.41 -13.12 0.23
CA CYS A 42 -5.76 -13.66 0.22
C CYS A 42 -5.97 -14.71 -0.87
N ASN A 43 -5.31 -14.56 -2.02
CA ASN A 43 -5.26 -15.62 -3.03
C ASN A 43 -4.57 -16.87 -2.46
N ARG A 44 -3.45 -16.68 -1.75
CA ARG A 44 -2.73 -17.80 -1.14
C ARG A 44 -3.55 -18.47 -0.05
N GLU A 45 -4.23 -17.69 0.79
CA GLU A 45 -5.14 -18.21 1.82
C GLU A 45 -6.28 -19.02 1.19
N LEU A 46 -6.84 -18.56 0.08
CA LEU A 46 -7.87 -19.30 -0.67
C LEU A 46 -7.34 -20.66 -1.17
N ASP A 47 -6.17 -20.67 -1.81
CA ASP A 47 -5.50 -21.89 -2.26
C ASP A 47 -5.25 -22.85 -1.09
N CYS A 48 -4.81 -22.33 0.05
CA CYS A 48 -4.57 -23.11 1.26
C CYS A 48 -5.85 -23.60 1.92
N THR A 49 -6.97 -22.89 1.77
CA THR A 49 -8.29 -23.33 2.26
C THR A 49 -8.78 -24.54 1.49
N HIS A 50 -8.51 -24.62 0.17
CA HIS A 50 -8.76 -25.83 -0.61
C HIS A 50 -7.88 -27.01 -0.16
N VAL A 51 -6.66 -26.75 0.33
CA VAL A 51 -5.78 -27.78 0.93
C VAL A 51 -6.29 -28.24 2.30
N ARG A 52 -6.87 -27.34 3.10
CA ARG A 52 -7.46 -27.63 4.43
C ARG A 52 -8.97 -27.83 4.31
N ALA A 53 -9.38 -28.99 3.81
CA ALA A 53 -10.78 -29.37 3.71
C ALA A 53 -11.56 -29.12 5.02
N GLY A 54 -12.46 -28.13 5.01
CA GLY A 54 -13.46 -27.93 6.08
C GLY A 54 -13.36 -26.65 6.93
N GLN A 55 -12.45 -25.72 6.66
CA GLN A 55 -12.51 -24.40 7.30
C GLN A 55 -13.51 -23.49 6.58
N ALA A 56 -14.38 -22.82 7.34
CA ALA A 56 -15.33 -21.85 6.82
C ALA A 56 -14.56 -20.81 5.99
N ALA A 57 -14.78 -20.82 4.68
CA ALA A 57 -14.06 -19.97 3.76
C ALA A 57 -14.23 -18.51 4.18
N ALA A 58 -13.15 -17.88 4.64
CA ALA A 58 -13.06 -16.43 4.55
C ALA A 58 -13.24 -16.11 3.06
N THR A 59 -14.30 -15.38 2.71
CA THR A 59 -14.46 -14.95 1.32
C THR A 59 -13.24 -14.12 0.96
N LEU A 60 -12.78 -14.24 -0.30
CA LEU A 60 -11.64 -13.47 -0.79
C LEU A 60 -11.79 -11.98 -0.47
N GLU A 61 -13.01 -11.45 -0.59
CA GLU A 61 -13.35 -10.08 -0.24
C GLU A 61 -13.23 -9.78 1.26
N GLY A 62 -13.70 -10.68 2.13
CA GLY A 62 -13.54 -10.54 3.58
C GLY A 62 -12.08 -10.57 4.02
N CYS A 63 -11.27 -11.42 3.39
CA CYS A 63 -9.83 -11.45 3.61
C CYS A 63 -9.17 -10.14 3.15
N ARG A 64 -9.48 -9.66 1.94
CA ARG A 64 -8.93 -8.41 1.38
C ARG A 64 -9.26 -7.21 2.25
N SER A 65 -10.51 -7.10 2.71
CA SER A 65 -10.95 -5.99 3.56
C SER A 65 -10.21 -5.97 4.91
N ARG A 66 -10.09 -7.13 5.56
CA ARG A 66 -9.35 -7.27 6.83
C ARG A 66 -7.87 -6.99 6.65
N THR A 67 -7.21 -7.69 5.72
CA THR A 67 -5.78 -7.56 5.45
C THR A 67 -5.43 -6.15 4.97
N GLY A 68 -6.23 -5.58 4.07
CA GLY A 68 -6.05 -4.21 3.59
C GLY A 68 -6.18 -3.18 4.70
N SER A 69 -7.09 -3.38 5.66
CA SER A 69 -7.23 -2.50 6.83
C SER A 69 -6.07 -2.63 7.83
N GLU A 70 -5.54 -3.84 8.02
CA GLU A 70 -4.34 -4.06 8.85
C GLU A 70 -3.12 -3.40 8.20
N LEU A 71 -2.94 -3.66 6.91
CA LEU A 71 -1.83 -3.11 6.14
C LEU A 71 -1.88 -1.60 6.04
N SER A 72 -3.03 -0.98 5.79
CA SER A 72 -3.13 0.48 5.69
C SER A 72 -2.88 1.20 7.01
N ARG A 73 -3.18 0.55 8.14
CA ARG A 73 -2.82 1.07 9.47
C ARG A 73 -1.31 1.05 9.69
N SER A 74 -0.65 -0.01 9.23
CA SER A 74 0.79 -0.18 9.33
C SER A 74 1.51 0.66 8.27
N LEU A 75 1.34 0.34 7.00
CA LEU A 75 1.75 1.10 5.82
C LEU A 75 0.88 2.35 5.72
N ASN A 76 1.23 3.36 6.50
CA ASN A 76 0.68 4.70 6.38
C ASN A 76 1.77 5.68 5.89
N PRO A 77 1.39 6.82 5.28
CA PRO A 77 2.34 7.81 4.80
C PRO A 77 3.25 8.39 5.89
N GLU A 78 2.83 8.34 7.16
CA GLU A 78 3.65 8.81 8.28
C GLU A 78 4.75 7.79 8.66
N ALA A 79 4.47 6.50 8.47
CA ALA A 79 5.42 5.40 8.68
C ALA A 79 6.44 5.30 7.54
N CYS A 80 6.02 5.57 6.29
CA CYS A 80 6.90 5.64 5.13
C CYS A 80 6.84 7.04 4.46
N PRO A 81 7.42 8.10 5.07
CA PRO A 81 7.30 9.48 4.56
C PRO A 81 7.97 9.71 3.20
N ARG A 82 8.91 8.83 2.84
CA ARG A 82 9.60 8.84 1.54
C ARG A 82 8.90 8.01 0.46
N GLY A 83 7.88 7.24 0.81
CA GLY A 83 7.23 6.28 -0.07
C GLY A 83 7.67 4.83 0.13
N ILE A 84 7.11 3.96 -0.69
CA ILE A 84 7.31 2.50 -0.66
C ILE A 84 8.43 2.11 -1.64
N ASP A 85 9.33 1.25 -1.18
CA ASP A 85 10.32 0.58 -2.02
C ASP A 85 9.62 -0.49 -2.86
N GLN A 86 9.55 -0.23 -4.16
CA GLN A 86 8.89 -1.14 -5.10
C GLN A 86 9.62 -2.47 -5.26
N ALA A 87 10.95 -2.51 -5.12
CA ALA A 87 11.70 -3.76 -5.23
C ALA A 87 11.41 -4.66 -4.03
N GLN A 88 11.38 -4.08 -2.83
CA GLN A 88 11.05 -4.80 -1.59
C GLN A 88 9.58 -5.21 -1.57
N LEU A 89 8.68 -4.37 -2.09
CA LEU A 89 7.27 -4.73 -2.27
C LEU A 89 7.10 -5.96 -3.18
N VAL A 90 7.82 -6.03 -4.31
CA VAL A 90 7.77 -7.17 -5.22
C VAL A 90 8.26 -8.45 -4.54
N GLN A 91 9.36 -8.37 -3.77
CA GLN A 91 9.86 -9.51 -3.01
C GLN A 91 8.87 -10.00 -1.96
N CYS A 92 8.26 -9.08 -1.21
CA CYS A 92 7.19 -9.40 -0.28
C CYS A 92 6.02 -10.10 -0.98
N VAL A 93 5.50 -9.51 -2.06
CA VAL A 93 4.37 -10.07 -2.82
C VAL A 93 4.68 -11.48 -3.30
N ALA A 94 5.86 -11.70 -3.89
CA ALA A 94 6.28 -13.03 -4.33
C ALA A 94 6.36 -14.01 -3.14
N ALA A 95 6.90 -13.58 -2.00
CA ALA A 95 7.01 -14.43 -0.83
C ALA A 95 5.63 -14.80 -0.24
N LEU A 96 4.65 -13.90 -0.32
CA LEU A 96 3.25 -14.18 0.04
C LEU A 96 2.60 -15.19 -0.90
N GLU A 97 2.83 -15.06 -2.21
CA GLU A 97 2.31 -16.02 -3.20
C GLU A 97 2.91 -17.42 -3.02
N HIS A 98 4.17 -17.50 -2.60
CA HIS A 98 4.91 -18.75 -2.40
C HIS A 98 4.89 -19.30 -0.97
N SER A 99 4.21 -18.64 -0.03
CA SER A 99 4.21 -19.04 1.39
C SER A 99 3.63 -20.45 1.58
N SER A 100 4.06 -21.20 2.59
CA SER A 100 3.49 -22.53 2.85
C SER A 100 2.04 -22.43 3.35
N CYS A 101 1.22 -23.44 3.05
CA CYS A 101 -0.13 -23.56 3.62
C CYS A 101 -0.15 -24.16 5.03
N VAL A 102 0.98 -24.72 5.48
CA VAL A 102 1.11 -25.40 6.77
C VAL A 102 1.26 -24.38 7.89
N ASP A 103 2.00 -23.30 7.64
CA ASP A 103 2.11 -22.15 8.53
C ASP A 103 1.27 -21.01 7.96
N PRO A 104 -0.02 -20.88 8.36
CA PRO A 104 -0.87 -19.83 7.83
C PRO A 104 -0.18 -18.49 8.13
N ILE A 105 0.05 -17.70 7.08
CA ILE A 105 0.74 -16.41 7.15
C ILE A 105 0.24 -15.66 8.39
N GLY A 106 1.12 -15.54 9.39
CA GLY A 106 0.89 -14.74 10.60
C GLY A 106 0.64 -13.27 10.25
N ALA A 107 0.64 -12.38 11.23
CA ALA A 107 0.52 -10.95 10.92
C ALA A 107 1.56 -10.60 9.83
N LEU A 108 1.10 -10.10 8.67
CA LEU A 108 1.93 -9.89 7.47
C LEU A 108 3.22 -9.10 7.76
N ILE A 109 3.16 -8.26 8.80
CA ILE A 109 4.20 -7.39 9.32
C ILE A 109 5.34 -8.18 9.98
N GLU A 110 5.10 -9.42 10.39
CA GLU A 110 6.10 -10.31 10.96
C GLU A 110 6.87 -11.11 9.89
N TYR A 111 6.36 -11.15 8.65
CA TYR A 111 7.07 -11.77 7.55
C TYR A 111 8.28 -10.92 7.16
N GLU A 112 9.48 -11.50 7.22
CA GLU A 112 10.75 -10.78 7.08
C GLU A 112 10.84 -9.93 5.82
N ASP A 113 10.25 -10.37 4.71
CA ASP A 113 10.28 -9.64 3.43
C ASP A 113 9.18 -8.59 3.32
N CYS A 114 8.12 -8.71 4.12
CA CYS A 114 6.99 -7.79 4.20
C CYS A 114 7.06 -6.84 5.40
N LYS A 115 8.17 -6.86 6.13
CA LYS A 115 8.40 -5.93 7.23
C LYS A 115 8.36 -4.49 6.71
N MET A 116 7.58 -3.67 7.39
CA MET A 116 7.47 -2.24 7.12
C MET A 116 8.82 -1.53 6.98
N SER A 117 9.77 -1.86 7.85
CA SER A 117 11.12 -1.30 7.84
C SER A 117 11.90 -1.63 6.55
N LYS A 118 11.55 -2.73 5.86
CA LYS A 118 12.11 -3.08 4.55
C LYS A 118 11.29 -2.51 3.39
N LEU A 119 9.98 -2.32 3.57
CA LEU A 119 9.09 -1.81 2.53
C LEU A 119 9.14 -0.30 2.39
N CYS A 120 9.47 0.45 3.43
CA CYS A 120 9.68 1.88 3.30
C CYS A 120 11.01 2.14 2.57
N LEU A 121 11.02 3.12 1.66
CA LEU A 121 12.27 3.62 1.11
C LEU A 121 13.15 4.12 2.26
N ALA A 122 14.26 3.41 2.51
CA ALA A 122 15.26 3.86 3.45
C ALA A 122 15.63 5.29 3.07
N GLY A 123 15.58 6.18 4.06
CA GLY A 123 16.34 7.41 3.96
C GLY A 123 17.76 6.98 3.65
N GLU A 124 18.22 7.14 2.41
CA GLU A 124 19.64 7.11 2.09
C GLU A 124 20.27 8.16 3.03
N GLY A 125 20.75 7.66 4.17
CA GLY A 125 21.64 8.38 5.06
C GLY A 125 22.99 8.49 4.37
N PRO A 126 23.72 9.55 4.67
CA PRO A 126 24.54 10.38 3.78
C PRO A 126 25.56 9.65 2.91
#